data_AF-A0A1J3GZA1-F1
#
_entry.id   AF-A0A1J3GZA1-F1
#
_cell.length_a   1.000
_cell.length_b   1.000
_cell.length_c   1.000
_cell.angle_alpha   90.00
_cell.angle_beta   90.00
_cell.angle_gamma   90.00
#
_symmetry.space_group_name_H-M   'P 1'
#
loop_
_entity.id
_entity.type
_entity.pdbx_description
1 polymer ?
#
loop_
_entity_poly.entity_id
_entity_poly.type
_entity_poly.pdbx_seq_one_letter_code
_entity_poly.pdbx_strand_id
1 'polypeptide(L)'
;LTGFKMHCRGWRSIYCMPLRPAFKGSAPINLSDRLAQVLRWALGSVEIFLSRHCPLWYGVSGGRLKLLQRMAYVNTIVYPFTSLPLVAYCTLPAICLLTGKFIIPTLSNLASMLFLGLFISIILTSVLELRWSGVSIEDLWRNEQFWVIGGVSAHLFAVFQGFLKMLAGLDTNFTVTSKTAEDLEFGELYIVKWTTLLIPPTSLLIINLVGVVAGFSDALNKGYEAWGPLFGKVFFAFWVILHLYPFLKGLMGRQNRTPTIVILWSILLASVFSLVWVRINPFVSKTDTTSLSQNCLLFDC
;
A
#
# COMPACT_ATOMS: atom_id res chain seq x y z
N LEU A 1 23.08 -7.13 -7.77
CA LEU A 1 24.42 -6.49 -7.68
C LEU A 1 25.38 -6.89 -8.82
N THR A 2 25.66 -8.17 -9.05
CA THR A 2 26.65 -8.62 -10.06
C THR A 2 26.41 -8.10 -11.47
N GLY A 3 25.18 -8.24 -11.98
CA GLY A 3 24.84 -7.72 -13.33
C GLY A 3 25.02 -6.21 -13.47
N PHE A 4 24.70 -5.43 -12.43
CA PHE A 4 24.95 -3.98 -12.40
C PHE A 4 26.44 -3.66 -12.55
N LYS A 5 27.32 -4.34 -11.79
CA LYS A 5 28.78 -4.16 -11.92
C LYS A 5 29.29 -4.51 -13.31
N MET A 6 28.79 -5.57 -13.93
CA MET A 6 29.15 -5.94 -15.30
C MET A 6 28.69 -4.88 -16.31
N HIS A 7 27.46 -4.40 -16.20
CA HIS A 7 26.98 -3.33 -17.08
C HIS A 7 27.75 -2.02 -16.90
N CYS A 8 28.18 -1.67 -15.68
CA CYS A 8 29.09 -0.53 -15.46
C CYS A 8 30.45 -0.69 -16.17
N ARG A 9 30.88 -1.92 -16.48
CA ARG A 9 32.09 -2.20 -17.26
C ARG A 9 31.87 -2.14 -18.78
N GLY A 10 30.61 -1.97 -19.23
CA GLY A 10 30.24 -1.87 -20.65
C GLY A 10 29.60 -3.14 -21.23
N TRP A 11 29.36 -4.17 -20.42
CA TRP A 11 28.66 -5.38 -20.88
C TRP A 11 27.20 -5.07 -21.25
N ARG A 12 26.67 -5.84 -22.21
CA ARG A 12 25.28 -5.78 -22.66
C ARG A 12 24.59 -7.12 -22.36
N SER A 13 23.36 -7.07 -21.89
CA SER A 13 22.49 -8.23 -21.69
C SER A 13 21.45 -8.34 -22.80
N ILE A 14 21.00 -9.58 -23.05
CA ILE A 14 19.95 -9.90 -24.01
C ILE A 14 18.84 -10.63 -23.25
N TYR A 15 17.59 -10.23 -23.49
CA TYR A 15 16.39 -10.88 -22.96
C TYR A 15 15.67 -11.60 -24.11
N CYS A 16 15.49 -12.91 -23.99
CA CYS A 16 14.91 -13.77 -25.02
C CYS A 16 13.68 -14.50 -24.45
N MET A 17 12.55 -14.43 -25.17
CA MET A 17 11.30 -15.11 -24.80
C MET A 17 10.93 -16.13 -25.87
N PRO A 18 11.36 -17.40 -25.73
CA PRO A 18 10.94 -18.46 -26.65
C PRO A 18 9.45 -18.79 -26.50
N LEU A 19 8.84 -19.33 -27.57
CA LEU A 19 7.43 -19.75 -27.62
C LEU A 19 7.04 -20.71 -26.48
N ARG A 20 7.96 -21.60 -26.08
CA ARG A 20 7.80 -22.49 -24.93
C ARG A 20 8.73 -22.03 -23.82
N PRO A 21 8.28 -21.94 -22.56
CA PRO A 21 9.16 -21.61 -21.44
C PRO A 21 10.33 -22.60 -21.39
N ALA A 22 11.55 -22.11 -21.65
CA ALA A 22 12.76 -22.92 -21.65
C ALA A 22 13.18 -23.33 -20.23
N PHE A 23 12.77 -22.57 -19.23
CA PHE A 23 13.01 -22.84 -17.81
C PHE A 23 11.69 -22.77 -17.04
N LYS A 24 11.40 -23.82 -16.27
CA LYS A 24 10.25 -23.89 -15.35
C LYS A 24 10.75 -24.30 -13.97
N GLY A 25 10.18 -23.69 -12.93
CA GLY A 25 10.46 -24.02 -11.55
C GLY A 25 9.19 -23.95 -10.71
N SER A 26 9.20 -24.63 -9.56
CA SER A 26 8.09 -24.58 -8.61
C SER A 26 8.07 -23.22 -7.91
N ALA A 27 6.90 -22.58 -7.86
CA ALA A 27 6.68 -21.32 -7.17
C ALA A 27 6.08 -21.54 -5.77
N PRO A 28 6.32 -20.64 -4.80
CA PRO A 28 5.62 -20.68 -3.52
C PRO A 28 4.10 -20.63 -3.71
N ILE A 29 3.38 -21.51 -3.01
CA ILE A 29 1.92 -21.65 -3.12
C ILE A 29 1.19 -20.89 -2.00
N ASN A 30 1.85 -20.71 -0.85
CA ASN A 30 1.28 -20.01 0.30
C ASN A 30 1.74 -18.54 0.34
N LEU A 31 0.96 -17.70 1.04
CA LEU A 31 1.26 -16.27 1.19
C LEU A 31 2.46 -16.02 2.10
N SER A 32 2.68 -16.87 3.11
CA SER A 32 3.78 -16.73 4.08
C SER A 32 5.15 -16.79 3.40
N ASP A 33 5.37 -17.79 2.56
CA ASP A 33 6.65 -18.00 1.87
C ASP A 33 6.86 -16.90 0.82
N ARG A 34 5.77 -16.43 0.21
CA ARG A 34 5.82 -15.32 -0.75
C ARG A 34 6.20 -14.00 -0.06
N LEU A 35 5.63 -13.70 1.11
CA LEU A 35 6.00 -12.50 1.89
C LEU A 35 7.44 -12.58 2.42
N ALA A 36 7.86 -13.76 2.90
CA ALA A 36 9.25 -13.97 3.31
C ALA A 36 10.22 -13.78 2.13
N GLN A 37 9.85 -14.24 0.94
CA GLN A 37 10.63 -14.02 -0.28
C GLN A 37 10.74 -12.53 -0.63
N VAL A 38 9.63 -11.79 -0.61
CA VAL A 38 9.63 -10.34 -0.89
C VAL A 38 10.41 -9.57 0.16
N LEU A 39 10.32 -9.93 1.44
CA LEU A 39 11.10 -9.34 2.51
C LEU A 39 12.61 -9.46 2.23
N ARG A 40 13.08 -10.66 1.84
CA ARG A 40 14.49 -10.87 1.49
C ARG A 40 14.93 -10.03 0.28
N TRP A 41 14.07 -9.88 -0.73
CA TRP A 41 14.36 -9.03 -1.89
C TRP A 41 14.46 -7.55 -1.49
N ALA A 42 13.54 -7.08 -0.66
CA ALA A 42 13.52 -5.70 -0.19
C ALA A 42 14.74 -5.41 0.70
N LEU A 43 15.10 -6.32 1.61
CA LEU A 43 16.31 -6.22 2.42
C LEU A 43 17.57 -6.12 1.56
N GLY A 44 17.76 -7.04 0.61
CA GLY A 44 18.91 -6.99 -0.29
C GLY A 44 18.96 -5.70 -1.12
N SER A 45 17.80 -5.14 -1.48
CA SER A 45 17.71 -3.86 -2.19
C SER A 45 18.14 -2.68 -1.32
N VAL A 46 17.66 -2.61 -0.07
CA VAL A 46 18.04 -1.59 0.92
C VAL A 46 19.52 -1.69 1.27
N GLU A 47 20.06 -2.90 1.44
CA GLU A 47 21.49 -3.11 1.66
C GLU A 47 22.33 -2.62 0.49
N ILE A 48 21.93 -2.91 -0.76
CA ILE A 48 22.65 -2.40 -1.93
C ILE A 48 22.62 -0.87 -1.96
N PHE A 49 21.47 -0.26 -1.65
CA PHE A 49 21.32 1.19 -1.58
C PHE A 49 22.25 1.83 -0.54
N LEU A 50 22.36 1.23 0.65
CA LEU A 50 23.20 1.72 1.75
C LEU A 50 24.68 1.33 1.60
N SER A 51 25.02 0.45 0.65
CA SER A 51 26.39 0.03 0.37
C SER A 51 27.15 1.00 -0.53
N ARG A 52 28.47 0.79 -0.66
CA ARG A 52 29.33 1.48 -1.63
C ARG A 52 28.90 1.30 -3.10
N HIS A 53 28.06 0.30 -3.41
CA HIS A 53 27.64 -0.03 -4.78
C HIS A 53 26.28 0.57 -5.16
N CYS A 54 25.83 1.62 -4.48
CA CYS A 54 24.57 2.29 -4.80
C CYS A 54 24.59 2.89 -6.23
N PRO A 55 23.57 2.64 -7.06
CA PRO A 55 23.52 3.14 -8.44
C PRO A 55 23.55 4.67 -8.60
N LEU A 56 23.26 5.43 -7.53
CA LEU A 56 23.29 6.89 -7.53
C LEU A 56 24.71 7.44 -7.72
N TRP A 57 25.70 6.88 -7.01
CA TRP A 57 27.08 7.36 -7.04
C TRP A 57 28.09 6.35 -7.60
N TYR A 58 27.76 5.05 -7.61
CA TYR A 58 28.66 4.03 -8.14
C TYR A 58 28.72 4.04 -9.67
N GLY A 59 29.94 3.91 -10.20
CA GLY A 59 30.16 3.76 -11.65
C GLY A 59 29.75 5.00 -12.46
N VAL A 60 29.75 6.19 -11.87
CA VAL A 60 29.44 7.46 -12.54
C VAL A 60 30.62 7.94 -13.39
N SER A 61 31.85 7.80 -12.90
CA SER A 61 33.08 8.26 -13.57
C SER A 61 33.43 7.51 -14.85
N GLY A 62 32.95 6.28 -15.03
CA GLY A 62 33.32 5.44 -16.17
C GLY A 62 32.54 5.70 -17.46
N GLY A 63 31.41 6.43 -17.42
CA GLY A 63 30.59 6.78 -18.59
C GLY A 63 29.96 5.64 -19.40
N ARG A 64 30.30 4.37 -19.13
CA ARG A 64 29.88 3.20 -19.93
C ARG A 64 28.45 2.71 -19.66
N LEU A 65 27.77 3.25 -18.63
CA LEU A 65 26.39 2.90 -18.30
C LEU A 65 25.43 3.97 -18.81
N LYS A 66 24.50 3.59 -19.69
CA LYS A 66 23.49 4.51 -20.25
C LYS A 66 22.63 5.12 -19.15
N LEU A 67 22.25 6.40 -19.31
CA LEU A 67 21.45 7.12 -18.32
C LEU A 67 20.11 6.43 -18.01
N LEU A 68 19.35 6.05 -19.04
CA LEU A 68 18.07 5.35 -18.87
C LEU A 68 18.24 4.00 -18.15
N GLN A 69 19.33 3.29 -18.43
CA GLN A 69 19.67 2.04 -17.75
C GLN A 69 20.04 2.29 -16.28
N ARG A 70 20.74 3.38 -15.98
CA ARG A 70 20.99 3.82 -14.59
C ARG A 70 19.68 4.12 -13.87
N MET A 71 18.75 4.82 -14.50
CA MET A 71 17.43 5.11 -13.91
C MET A 71 16.66 3.81 -13.60
N ALA A 72 16.68 2.82 -14.49
CA ALA A 72 16.09 1.51 -14.23
C ALA A 72 16.73 0.80 -13.01
N TYR A 73 18.06 0.91 -12.86
CA TYR A 73 18.76 0.39 -11.67
C TYR A 73 18.39 1.13 -10.40
N VAL A 74 18.32 2.46 -10.44
CA VAL A 74 17.90 3.26 -9.29
C VAL A 74 16.49 2.84 -8.89
N ASN A 75 15.53 2.80 -9.81
CA ASN A 75 14.16 2.34 -9.56
C ASN A 75 14.12 0.96 -8.88
N THR A 76 14.90 0.00 -9.41
CA THR A 76 14.98 -1.37 -8.88
C THR A 76 15.66 -1.45 -7.51
N ILE A 77 16.43 -0.44 -7.10
CA ILE A 77 17.11 -0.43 -5.80
C ILE A 77 16.29 0.35 -4.75
N VAL A 78 15.64 1.44 -5.13
CA VAL A 78 14.91 2.30 -4.20
C VAL A 78 13.43 1.94 -4.04
N TYR A 79 12.91 0.96 -4.80
CA TYR A 79 11.49 0.56 -4.72
C TYR A 79 10.97 0.30 -3.30
N PRO A 80 11.73 -0.30 -2.35
CA PRO A 80 11.18 -0.55 -1.01
C PRO A 80 10.87 0.74 -0.27
N PHE A 81 11.62 1.83 -0.50
CA PHE A 81 11.40 3.11 0.20
C PHE A 81 10.05 3.76 -0.13
N THR A 82 9.40 3.36 -1.23
CA THR A 82 8.03 3.78 -1.54
C THR A 82 7.01 3.29 -0.51
N SER A 83 7.36 2.30 0.33
CA SER A 83 6.51 1.83 1.43
C SER A 83 6.20 2.90 2.46
N LEU A 84 7.15 3.80 2.76
CA LEU A 84 6.97 4.83 3.78
C LEU A 84 5.83 5.81 3.41
N PRO A 85 5.86 6.47 2.23
CA PRO A 85 4.75 7.31 1.81
C PRO A 85 3.48 6.50 1.53
N LEU A 86 3.59 5.25 1.06
CA LEU A 86 2.41 4.40 0.81
C LEU A 86 1.63 4.09 2.10
N VAL A 87 2.31 3.74 3.20
CA VAL A 87 1.64 3.48 4.48
C VAL A 87 0.95 4.72 5.01
N ALA A 88 1.61 5.89 4.92
CA ALA A 88 0.98 7.15 5.27
C ALA A 88 -0.27 7.39 4.41
N TYR A 89 -0.14 7.25 3.09
CA TYR A 89 -1.23 7.41 2.12
C TYR A 89 -2.42 6.48 2.41
N CYS A 90 -2.19 5.20 2.70
CA CYS A 90 -3.25 4.25 3.04
C CYS A 90 -3.91 4.53 4.41
N THR A 91 -3.25 5.28 5.29
CA THR A 91 -3.80 5.67 6.61
C THR A 91 -4.63 6.95 6.53
N LEU A 92 -4.31 7.85 5.59
CA LEU A 92 -4.96 9.16 5.47
C LEU A 92 -6.50 9.10 5.36
N PRO A 93 -7.12 8.21 4.55
CA PRO A 93 -8.58 8.16 4.44
C PRO A 93 -9.26 7.84 5.77
N ALA A 94 -8.72 6.89 6.53
CA ALA A 94 -9.22 6.53 7.85
C ALA A 94 -9.15 7.71 8.82
N ILE A 95 -8.03 8.44 8.85
CA ILE A 95 -7.88 9.65 9.68
C ILE A 95 -8.91 10.72 9.27
N CYS A 96 -9.10 10.94 7.96
CA CYS A 96 -10.07 11.93 7.45
C CYS A 96 -11.52 11.59 7.81
N LEU A 97 -11.84 10.29 7.84
CA LEU A 97 -13.16 9.79 8.22
C LEU A 97 -13.39 9.92 9.73
N LEU A 98 -12.41 9.57 10.56
CA LEU A 98 -12.53 9.57 12.01
C LEU A 98 -12.45 10.97 12.63
N THR A 99 -11.60 11.85 12.09
CA THR A 99 -11.41 13.21 12.64
C THR A 99 -12.36 14.24 12.04
N GLY A 100 -13.10 13.87 10.99
CA GLY A 100 -13.95 14.80 10.24
C GLY A 100 -13.18 15.80 9.36
N LYS A 101 -11.86 15.98 9.54
CA LYS A 101 -11.03 16.88 8.72
C LYS A 101 -10.87 16.31 7.31
N PHE A 102 -10.99 17.16 6.31
CA PHE A 102 -10.77 16.80 4.91
C PHE A 102 -9.49 17.49 4.42
N ILE A 103 -8.56 16.70 3.88
CA ILE A 103 -7.23 17.20 3.49
C ILE A 103 -7.31 18.03 2.21
N ILE A 104 -8.25 17.70 1.33
CA ILE A 104 -8.47 18.44 0.08
C ILE A 104 -9.62 19.42 0.34
N PRO A 105 -9.47 20.74 0.17
CA PRO A 105 -10.60 21.66 0.25
C PRO A 105 -11.65 21.32 -0.83
N THR A 106 -12.85 21.87 -0.73
CA THR A 106 -13.86 21.72 -1.81
C THR A 106 -13.22 22.08 -3.15
N LEU A 107 -13.21 21.11 -4.07
CA LEU A 107 -12.51 21.26 -5.34
C LEU A 107 -13.20 22.36 -6.16
N SER A 108 -12.45 23.38 -6.55
CA SER A 108 -12.90 24.33 -7.56
C SER A 108 -13.14 23.61 -8.90
N ASN A 109 -13.87 24.23 -9.83
CA ASN A 109 -14.10 23.66 -11.16
C ASN A 109 -12.80 23.24 -11.86
N LEU A 110 -11.74 24.05 -11.74
CA LEU A 110 -10.42 23.73 -12.28
C LEU A 110 -9.80 22.50 -11.58
N ALA A 111 -9.82 22.46 -10.25
CA ALA A 111 -9.24 21.37 -9.49
C ALA A 111 -9.96 20.03 -9.77
N SER A 112 -11.29 20.07 -9.92
CA SER A 112 -12.10 18.92 -10.32
C SER A 112 -11.74 18.42 -11.73
N MET A 113 -11.54 19.33 -12.69
CA MET A 113 -11.12 18.96 -14.05
C MET A 113 -9.71 18.35 -14.09
N LEU A 114 -8.78 18.89 -13.31
CA LEU A 114 -7.42 18.32 -13.20
C LEU A 114 -7.45 16.93 -12.56
N PHE A 115 -8.25 16.75 -11.51
CA PHE A 115 -8.45 15.45 -10.86
C PHE A 115 -9.03 14.43 -11.85
N LEU A 116 -10.11 14.78 -12.56
CA LEU A 116 -10.71 13.92 -13.57
C LEU A 116 -9.74 13.58 -14.70
N GLY A 117 -9.02 14.58 -15.21
CA GLY A 117 -8.01 14.41 -16.26
C GLY A 117 -6.89 13.45 -15.86
N LEU A 118 -6.43 13.52 -14.61
CA LEU A 118 -5.43 12.60 -14.06
C LEU A 118 -5.97 11.16 -14.03
N PHE A 119 -7.17 10.92 -13.50
CA PHE A 119 -7.76 9.58 -13.44
C PHE A 119 -7.96 8.96 -14.83
N ILE A 120 -8.49 9.74 -15.77
CA ILE A 120 -8.67 9.29 -17.16
C ILE A 120 -7.31 8.96 -17.79
N SER A 121 -6.31 9.81 -17.59
CA SER A 121 -4.96 9.60 -18.12
C SER A 121 -4.33 8.29 -17.60
N ILE A 122 -4.44 8.01 -16.30
CA ILE A 122 -3.93 6.78 -15.69
C ILE A 122 -4.63 5.55 -16.29
N ILE A 123 -5.96 5.59 -16.41
CA ILE A 123 -6.75 4.47 -16.96
C ILE A 123 -6.39 4.23 -18.44
N LEU A 124 -6.37 5.28 -19.27
CA LEU A 124 -6.04 5.16 -20.69
C LEU A 124 -4.62 4.66 -20.91
N THR A 125 -3.66 5.13 -20.10
CA THR A 125 -2.26 4.67 -20.15
C THR A 125 -2.19 3.18 -19.83
N SER A 126 -2.88 2.74 -18.78
CA SER A 126 -2.92 1.32 -18.38
C SER A 126 -3.55 0.44 -19.47
N VAL A 127 -4.66 0.89 -20.08
CA VAL A 127 -5.31 0.16 -21.18
C VAL A 127 -4.40 0.05 -22.41
N LEU A 128 -3.70 1.14 -22.75
CA LEU A 128 -2.74 1.14 -23.85
C LEU A 128 -1.60 0.16 -23.56
N GLU A 129 -1.09 0.16 -22.32
CA GLU A 129 -0.02 -0.75 -21.90
C GLU A 129 -0.41 -2.23 -21.99
N LEU A 130 -1.60 -2.58 -21.52
CA LEU A 130 -2.14 -3.94 -21.62
C LEU A 130 -2.32 -4.39 -23.06
N ARG A 131 -2.76 -3.48 -23.95
CA ARG A 131 -2.99 -3.80 -25.36
C ARG A 131 -1.74 -4.29 -26.08
N TRP A 132 -0.59 -3.63 -25.87
CA TRP A 132 0.65 -4.02 -26.56
C TRP A 132 1.40 -5.14 -25.85
N SER A 133 1.25 -5.26 -24.52
CA SER A 133 1.91 -6.32 -23.73
C SER A 133 1.19 -7.67 -23.79
N GLY A 134 -0.11 -7.69 -24.12
CA GLY A 134 -0.93 -8.91 -24.14
C GLY A 134 -1.23 -9.46 -22.74
N VAL A 135 -0.99 -8.67 -21.69
CA VAL A 135 -1.27 -9.02 -20.29
C VAL A 135 -2.76 -8.85 -20.00
N SER A 136 -3.32 -9.74 -19.18
CA SER A 136 -4.73 -9.64 -18.79
C SER A 136 -4.95 -8.51 -17.77
N ILE A 137 -6.13 -7.88 -17.79
CA ILE A 137 -6.50 -6.86 -16.79
C ILE A 137 -6.52 -7.43 -15.37
N GLU A 138 -6.87 -8.71 -15.22
CA GLU A 138 -6.88 -9.40 -13.94
C GLU A 138 -5.47 -9.56 -13.37
N ASP A 139 -4.48 -9.85 -14.22
CA ASP A 139 -3.08 -9.97 -13.80
C ASP A 139 -2.50 -8.62 -13.38
N LEU A 140 -2.85 -7.53 -14.09
CA LEU A 140 -2.46 -6.18 -13.70
C LEU A 140 -3.02 -5.84 -12.31
N TRP A 141 -4.33 -6.03 -12.11
CA TRP A 141 -4.97 -5.73 -10.84
C TRP A 141 -4.39 -6.58 -9.70
N ARG A 142 -4.16 -7.88 -9.91
CA ARG A 142 -3.52 -8.76 -8.92
C ARG A 142 -2.10 -8.31 -8.58
N ASN A 143 -1.35 -7.82 -9.57
CA ASN A 143 -0.02 -7.29 -9.36
C ASN A 143 -0.05 -6.00 -8.54
N GLU A 144 -0.97 -5.07 -8.81
CA GLU A 144 -1.17 -3.85 -8.02
C GLU A 144 -1.55 -4.16 -6.56
N GLN A 145 -2.49 -5.10 -6.35
CA GLN A 145 -2.83 -5.57 -5.01
C GLN A 145 -1.61 -6.13 -4.28
N PHE A 146 -0.82 -6.97 -4.96
CA PHE A 146 0.39 -7.54 -4.39
C PHE A 146 1.46 -6.48 -4.10
N TRP A 147 1.59 -5.46 -4.96
CA TRP A 147 2.49 -4.33 -4.74
C TRP A 147 2.09 -3.53 -3.49
N VAL A 148 0.79 -3.19 -3.33
CA VAL A 148 0.31 -2.50 -2.13
C VAL A 148 0.56 -3.34 -0.87
N ILE A 149 0.19 -4.63 -0.90
CA ILE A 149 0.40 -5.55 0.23
C ILE A 149 1.89 -5.66 0.58
N GLY A 150 2.76 -5.87 -0.39
CA GLY A 150 4.22 -5.93 -0.19
C GLY A 150 4.77 -4.62 0.35
N GLY A 151 4.28 -3.50 -0.16
CA GLY A 151 4.60 -2.15 0.29
C GLY A 151 4.27 -1.91 1.77
N VAL A 152 3.02 -2.15 2.17
CA VAL A 152 2.59 -1.91 3.55
C VAL A 152 3.10 -2.96 4.55
N SER A 153 3.67 -4.07 4.09
CA SER A 153 4.25 -5.13 4.93
C SER A 153 5.75 -5.28 4.75
N ALA A 154 6.18 -6.21 3.89
CA ALA A 154 7.56 -6.64 3.72
C ALA A 154 8.54 -5.50 3.42
N HIS A 155 8.16 -4.56 2.54
CA HIS A 155 9.01 -3.42 2.20
C HIS A 155 9.19 -2.48 3.40
N LEU A 156 8.10 -2.19 4.13
CA LEU A 156 8.14 -1.37 5.34
C LEU A 156 9.11 -1.94 6.38
N PHE A 157 8.97 -3.23 6.70
CA PHE A 157 9.87 -3.91 7.63
C PHE A 157 11.32 -3.94 7.14
N ALA A 158 11.54 -4.23 5.85
CA ALA A 158 12.89 -4.23 5.27
C ALA A 158 13.58 -2.86 5.37
N VAL A 159 12.83 -1.77 5.13
CA VAL A 159 13.36 -0.41 5.22
C VAL A 159 13.77 -0.09 6.66
N PHE A 160 12.92 -0.36 7.65
CA PHE A 160 13.26 -0.15 9.05
C PHE A 160 14.46 -1.01 9.49
N GLN A 161 14.47 -2.28 9.12
CA GLN A 161 15.60 -3.17 9.42
C GLN A 161 16.90 -2.68 8.77
N GLY A 162 16.86 -2.21 7.53
CA GLY A 162 18.03 -1.67 6.85
C GLY A 162 18.59 -0.42 7.54
N PHE A 163 17.71 0.50 7.98
CA PHE A 163 18.14 1.66 8.77
C PHE A 163 18.72 1.27 10.12
N LEU A 164 18.09 0.35 10.85
CA LEU A 164 18.61 -0.14 12.13
C LEU A 164 19.98 -0.80 11.97
N LYS A 165 20.17 -1.62 10.92
CA LYS A 165 21.44 -2.27 10.61
C LYS A 165 22.55 -1.25 10.33
N MET A 166 22.23 -0.20 9.57
CA MET A 166 23.17 0.89 9.28
C MET A 166 23.55 1.65 10.56
N LEU A 167 22.56 2.00 11.39
CA LEU A 167 22.80 2.70 12.67
C LEU A 167 23.60 1.86 13.67
N ALA A 168 23.44 0.53 13.65
CA ALA A 168 24.19 -0.39 14.50
C ALA A 168 25.65 -0.59 14.07
N GLY A 169 26.10 -0.01 12.94
CA GLY A 169 27.47 -0.14 12.45
C GLY A 169 27.85 -1.55 12.00
N LEU A 170 26.89 -2.46 11.84
CA LEU A 170 27.11 -3.81 11.34
C LEU A 170 27.47 -3.73 9.85
N ASP A 171 28.60 -4.33 9.45
CA ASP A 171 29.09 -4.30 8.07
C ASP A 171 27.98 -4.62 7.07
N THR A 172 27.61 -3.64 6.24
CA THR A 172 26.63 -3.76 5.15
C THR A 172 27.24 -4.42 3.91
N ASN A 173 28.27 -5.25 4.11
CA ASN A 173 28.86 -6.05 3.05
C ASN A 173 27.89 -7.17 2.70
N PHE A 174 27.19 -7.00 1.58
CA PHE A 174 26.26 -7.97 0.98
C PHE A 174 26.87 -9.39 0.96
N THR A 175 26.46 -10.24 1.90
CA THR A 175 26.70 -11.67 1.87
C THR A 175 25.64 -12.31 0.98
N VAL A 176 26.09 -13.01 -0.07
CA VAL A 176 25.21 -13.74 -0.96
C VAL A 176 24.49 -14.80 -0.12
N THR A 177 23.15 -14.80 -0.10
CA THR A 177 22.38 -15.83 0.60
C THR A 177 22.76 -17.18 -0.01
N SER A 178 23.44 -18.02 0.76
CA SER A 178 23.70 -19.41 0.39
C SER A 178 22.34 -20.13 0.28
N LYS A 179 22.19 -21.04 -0.68
CA LYS A 179 21.01 -21.90 -0.80
C LYS A 179 21.15 -23.15 0.10
N THR A 180 21.89 -23.06 1.19
CA THR A 180 22.10 -24.15 2.14
C THR A 180 21.38 -23.79 3.44
N ALA A 181 20.64 -24.74 3.98
CA ALA A 181 19.67 -24.56 5.07
C ALA A 181 20.31 -24.37 6.45
N GLU A 182 21.58 -23.97 6.53
CA GLU A 182 22.37 -23.99 7.75
C GLU A 182 23.15 -22.69 7.89
N ASP A 183 22.52 -21.66 8.46
CA ASP A 183 23.20 -20.51 9.07
C ASP A 183 22.34 -20.06 10.27
N LEU A 184 22.38 -20.88 11.33
CA LEU A 184 21.60 -20.70 12.56
C LEU A 184 22.08 -19.52 13.43
N GLU A 185 23.26 -18.94 13.17
CA GLU A 185 23.87 -17.95 14.06
C GLU A 185 23.47 -16.49 13.73
N PHE A 186 23.09 -16.22 12.48
CA PHE A 186 22.46 -14.94 12.09
C PHE A 186 20.93 -15.04 11.98
N GLY A 187 20.34 -16.21 12.19
CA GLY A 187 18.89 -16.42 12.07
C GLY A 187 18.08 -15.68 13.14
N GLU A 188 18.57 -15.60 14.37
CA GLU A 188 17.75 -15.16 15.52
C GLU A 188 17.37 -13.67 15.48
N LEU A 189 18.21 -12.79 14.95
CA LEU A 189 17.92 -11.35 14.86
C LEU A 189 16.97 -10.98 13.69
N TYR A 190 16.76 -11.91 12.74
CA TYR A 190 16.00 -11.69 11.50
C TYR A 190 14.70 -12.48 11.41
N ILE A 191 14.28 -13.21 12.44
CA ILE A 191 13.00 -13.93 12.44
C ILE A 191 11.86 -12.93 12.72
N VAL A 192 11.60 -12.07 11.73
CA VAL A 192 10.27 -11.49 11.59
C VAL A 192 9.37 -12.64 11.20
N LYS A 193 8.61 -13.16 12.17
CA LYS A 193 7.57 -14.15 11.90
C LYS A 193 6.64 -13.58 10.84
N TRP A 194 6.19 -14.41 9.91
CA TRP A 194 5.26 -13.99 8.85
C TRP A 194 4.00 -13.33 9.44
N THR A 195 3.57 -13.76 10.64
CA THR A 195 2.48 -13.14 11.40
C THR A 195 2.75 -11.68 11.76
N THR A 196 4.00 -11.29 12.00
CA THR A 196 4.39 -9.90 12.28
C THR A 196 4.31 -9.04 11.02
N LEU A 197 4.65 -9.60 9.85
CA LEU A 197 4.46 -8.91 8.56
C LEU A 197 2.99 -8.63 8.25
N LEU A 198 2.08 -9.39 8.86
CA LEU A 198 0.64 -9.24 8.69
C LEU A 198 0.05 -8.08 9.49
N ILE A 199 0.75 -7.62 10.54
CA ILE A 199 0.23 -6.61 11.47
C ILE A 199 -0.12 -5.30 10.73
N PRO A 200 0.78 -4.63 9.98
CA PRO A 200 0.42 -3.36 9.36
C PRO A 200 -0.73 -3.47 8.33
N PRO A 201 -0.74 -4.46 7.40
CA PRO A 201 -1.89 -4.65 6.51
C PRO A 201 -3.20 -4.91 7.28
N THR A 202 -3.20 -5.73 8.34
CA THR A 202 -4.41 -5.93 9.16
C THR A 202 -4.88 -4.65 9.83
N SER A 203 -3.96 -3.88 10.42
CA SER A 203 -4.29 -2.63 11.11
C SER A 203 -4.85 -1.59 10.14
N LEU A 204 -4.23 -1.44 8.96
CA LEU A 204 -4.72 -0.54 7.90
C LEU A 204 -6.11 -0.92 7.39
N LEU A 205 -6.37 -2.21 7.25
CA LEU A 205 -7.67 -2.71 6.84
C LEU A 205 -8.74 -2.43 7.90
N ILE A 206 -8.45 -2.74 9.17
CA ILE A 206 -9.37 -2.53 10.28
C ILE A 206 -9.66 -1.04 10.48
N ILE A 207 -8.64 -0.18 10.51
CA ILE A 207 -8.83 1.25 10.75
C ILE A 207 -9.61 1.92 9.61
N ASN A 208 -9.41 1.50 8.35
CA ASN A 208 -10.21 2.01 7.23
C ASN A 208 -11.66 1.49 7.30
N LEU A 209 -11.90 0.24 7.67
CA LEU A 209 -13.26 -0.29 7.86
C LEU A 209 -14.00 0.45 8.99
N VAL A 210 -13.36 0.62 10.14
CA VAL A 210 -13.90 1.39 11.28
C VAL A 210 -14.13 2.84 10.89
N GLY A 211 -13.17 3.46 10.18
CA GLY A 211 -13.30 4.82 9.66
C GLY A 211 -14.51 4.98 8.75
N VAL A 212 -14.74 4.05 7.82
CA VAL A 212 -15.92 4.08 6.93
C VAL A 212 -17.21 4.02 7.75
N VAL A 213 -17.33 3.07 8.68
CA VAL A 213 -18.54 2.94 9.52
C VAL A 213 -18.79 4.20 10.36
N ALA A 214 -17.74 4.71 11.01
CA ALA A 214 -17.83 5.92 11.83
C ALA A 214 -18.18 7.16 10.98
N GLY A 215 -17.55 7.32 9.82
CA GLY A 215 -17.82 8.44 8.91
C GLY A 215 -19.24 8.42 8.35
N PHE A 216 -19.78 7.24 8.00
CA PHE A 216 -21.18 7.10 7.62
C PHE A 216 -22.13 7.43 8.78
N SER A 217 -21.84 6.94 9.98
CA SER A 217 -22.66 7.24 11.16
C SER A 217 -22.66 8.73 11.50
N ASP A 218 -21.51 9.42 11.40
CA ASP A 218 -21.41 10.86 11.65
C ASP A 218 -22.17 11.68 10.59
N ALA A 219 -22.03 11.34 9.31
CA ALA A 219 -22.75 12.01 8.22
C ALA A 219 -24.27 11.86 8.32
N LEU A 220 -24.77 10.70 8.77
CA LEU A 220 -26.20 10.48 9.00
C LEU A 220 -26.78 11.41 10.08
N ASN A 221 -25.97 11.86 11.04
CA ASN A 221 -26.41 12.78 12.09
C ASN A 221 -26.26 14.26 11.73
N LYS A 222 -25.31 14.60 10.85
CA LYS A 222 -25.05 15.98 10.40
C LYS A 222 -25.96 16.48 9.27
N GLY A 223 -26.74 15.59 8.65
CA GLY A 223 -27.67 15.94 7.56
C GLY A 223 -27.00 15.96 6.17
N TYR A 224 -27.77 16.37 5.16
CA TYR A 224 -27.39 16.24 3.74
C TYR A 224 -26.11 16.99 3.32
N GLU A 225 -25.75 18.06 4.04
CA GLU A 225 -24.53 18.86 3.82
C GLU A 225 -23.23 18.03 3.92
N ALA A 226 -23.22 16.95 4.71
CA ALA A 226 -22.04 16.12 4.92
C ALA A 226 -21.77 15.08 3.81
N TRP A 227 -22.72 14.87 2.90
CA TRP A 227 -22.67 13.74 1.94
C TRP A 227 -21.65 13.92 0.81
N GLY A 228 -21.47 15.15 0.31
CA GLY A 228 -20.47 15.45 -0.71
C GLY A 228 -19.04 15.14 -0.24
N PRO A 229 -18.58 15.74 0.88
CA PRO A 229 -17.27 15.43 1.46
C PRO A 229 -17.12 13.96 1.89
N LEU A 230 -18.20 13.32 2.36
CA LEU A 230 -18.18 11.90 2.72
C LEU A 230 -17.82 11.02 1.53
N PHE A 231 -18.39 11.27 0.35
CA PHE A 231 -18.15 10.46 -0.85
C PHE A 231 -16.66 10.37 -1.19
N GLY A 232 -15.95 11.51 -1.20
CA GLY A 232 -14.52 11.53 -1.48
C GLY A 232 -13.70 10.74 -0.46
N LYS A 233 -14.01 10.90 0.84
CA LYS A 233 -13.32 10.17 1.92
C LYS A 233 -13.56 8.66 1.84
N VAL A 234 -14.80 8.25 1.60
CA VAL A 234 -15.18 6.84 1.46
C VAL A 234 -14.56 6.24 0.19
N PHE A 235 -14.51 6.97 -0.92
CA PHE A 235 -13.87 6.52 -2.16
C PHE A 235 -12.40 6.12 -1.94
N PHE A 236 -11.61 6.97 -1.28
CA PHE A 236 -10.21 6.65 -0.99
C PHE A 236 -10.07 5.50 0.02
N ALA A 237 -10.91 5.44 1.05
CA ALA A 237 -10.89 4.31 2.00
C ALA A 237 -11.25 2.99 1.29
N PHE A 238 -12.20 3.01 0.37
CA PHE A 238 -12.60 1.85 -0.41
C PHE A 238 -11.50 1.38 -1.35
N TRP A 239 -10.76 2.31 -1.97
CA TRP A 239 -9.56 1.97 -2.75
C TRP A 239 -8.55 1.17 -1.90
N VAL A 240 -8.27 1.61 -0.67
CA VAL A 240 -7.36 0.88 0.25
C VAL A 240 -7.91 -0.50 0.59
N ILE A 241 -9.18 -0.58 0.98
CA ILE A 241 -9.84 -1.84 1.37
C ILE A 241 -9.85 -2.84 0.20
N LEU A 242 -10.14 -2.40 -1.02
CA LEU A 242 -10.12 -3.24 -2.21
C LEU A 242 -8.72 -3.77 -2.54
N HIS A 243 -7.67 -2.96 -2.35
CA HIS A 243 -6.30 -3.41 -2.57
C HIS A 243 -5.86 -4.43 -1.52
N LEU A 244 -6.33 -4.29 -0.28
CA LEU A 244 -6.09 -5.23 0.82
C LEU A 244 -7.10 -6.38 0.88
N TYR A 245 -8.08 -6.46 -0.02
CA TYR A 245 -9.13 -7.49 -0.01
C TYR A 245 -8.60 -8.94 -0.12
N PRO A 246 -7.59 -9.26 -0.95
CA PRO A 246 -7.02 -10.62 -0.97
C PRO A 246 -6.50 -11.05 0.40
N PHE A 247 -6.01 -10.09 1.18
CA PHE A 247 -5.54 -10.30 2.54
C PHE A 247 -6.69 -10.55 3.52
N LEU A 248 -7.78 -9.79 3.41
CA LEU A 248 -9.04 -10.06 4.11
C LEU A 248 -9.52 -11.49 3.83
N LYS A 249 -9.55 -11.88 2.55
CA LYS A 249 -9.95 -13.23 2.13
C LYS A 249 -9.02 -14.31 2.69
N GLY A 250 -7.73 -14.03 2.81
CA GLY A 250 -6.75 -14.92 3.44
C GLY A 250 -6.99 -15.11 4.94
N LEU A 251 -7.29 -14.02 5.67
CA LEU A 251 -7.65 -14.05 7.10
C LEU A 251 -8.96 -14.79 7.36
N MET A 252 -9.90 -14.75 6.40
CA MET A 252 -11.20 -15.42 6.51
C MET A 252 -11.13 -16.95 6.50
N GLY A 253 -9.95 -17.55 6.29
CA GLY A 253 -9.75 -18.99 6.38
C GLY A 253 -10.54 -19.81 5.35
N ARG A 254 -10.27 -21.11 5.27
CA ARG A 254 -10.78 -22.01 4.21
C ARG A 254 -12.28 -21.90 3.94
N GLN A 255 -12.61 -21.74 2.65
CA GLN A 255 -13.77 -22.30 1.92
C GLN A 255 -14.90 -22.93 2.75
N ASN A 256 -15.57 -22.14 3.58
CA ASN A 256 -16.90 -22.48 4.08
C ASN A 256 -17.76 -21.22 3.95
N ARG A 257 -19.05 -21.37 3.65
CA ARG A 257 -19.99 -20.22 3.57
C ARG A 257 -20.17 -19.50 4.92
N THR A 258 -19.81 -20.15 6.02
CA THR A 258 -20.06 -19.72 7.40
C THR A 258 -19.23 -18.52 7.91
N PRO A 259 -17.93 -18.34 7.60
CA PRO A 259 -17.16 -17.15 8.04
C PRO A 259 -17.68 -15.88 7.38
N THR A 260 -18.08 -15.93 6.10
CA THR A 260 -18.62 -14.76 5.39
C THR A 260 -19.95 -14.30 5.98
N ILE A 261 -20.85 -15.23 6.32
CA ILE A 261 -22.14 -14.91 6.94
C ILE A 261 -21.91 -14.28 8.32
N VAL A 262 -21.06 -14.88 9.16
CA VAL A 262 -20.76 -14.35 10.50
C VAL A 262 -20.17 -12.93 10.40
N ILE A 263 -19.24 -12.68 9.49
CA ILE A 263 -18.65 -11.35 9.30
C ILE A 263 -19.69 -10.35 8.81
N LEU A 264 -20.57 -10.72 7.86
CA LEU A 264 -21.66 -9.84 7.42
C LEU A 264 -22.57 -9.46 8.60
N TRP A 265 -22.93 -10.44 9.44
CA TRP A 265 -23.70 -10.18 10.66
C TRP A 265 -22.91 -9.34 11.68
N SER A 266 -21.61 -9.56 11.85
CA SER A 266 -20.77 -8.75 12.74
C SER A 266 -20.65 -7.30 12.25
N ILE A 267 -20.49 -7.07 10.94
CA ILE A 267 -20.47 -5.74 10.33
C ILE A 267 -21.83 -5.06 10.53
N LEU A 268 -22.92 -5.77 10.27
CA LEU A 268 -24.27 -5.27 10.48
C LEU A 268 -24.51 -4.93 11.96
N LEU A 269 -24.16 -5.82 12.88
CA LEU A 269 -24.29 -5.59 14.32
C LEU A 269 -23.42 -4.40 14.77
N ALA A 270 -22.18 -4.30 14.29
CA ALA A 270 -21.29 -3.18 14.59
C ALA A 270 -21.82 -1.85 14.05
N SER A 271 -22.44 -1.84 12.86
CA SER A 271 -23.11 -0.65 12.31
C SER A 271 -24.32 -0.24 13.14
N VAL A 272 -25.15 -1.20 13.58
CA VAL A 272 -26.28 -0.94 14.47
C VAL A 272 -25.80 -0.41 15.81
N PHE A 273 -24.77 -1.04 16.41
CA PHE A 273 -24.19 -0.58 17.67
C PHE A 273 -23.59 0.83 17.54
N SER A 274 -22.90 1.13 16.44
CA SER A 274 -22.37 2.46 16.17
C SER A 274 -23.48 3.50 16.03
N LEU A 275 -24.56 3.20 15.31
CA LEU A 275 -25.72 4.08 15.18
C LEU A 275 -26.42 4.32 16.53
N VAL A 276 -26.63 3.26 17.31
CA VAL A 276 -27.23 3.32 18.65
C VAL A 276 -26.35 4.15 19.58
N TRP A 277 -25.04 3.90 19.58
CA TRP A 277 -24.08 4.65 20.39
C TRP A 277 -24.12 6.14 20.06
N VAL A 278 -24.06 6.51 18.78
CA VAL A 278 -24.09 7.93 18.40
C VAL A 278 -25.42 8.60 18.76
N ARG A 279 -26.54 7.86 18.76
CA ARG A 279 -27.84 8.38 19.19
C ARG A 279 -28.00 8.54 20.71
N ILE A 280 -27.38 7.66 21.50
CA ILE A 280 -27.49 7.66 22.96
C ILE A 280 -26.41 8.53 23.60
N ASN A 281 -25.23 8.64 22.98
CA ASN A 281 -24.07 9.29 23.58
C ASN A 281 -24.33 10.80 23.81
N PRO A 282 -24.41 11.27 25.08
CA PRO A 282 -24.71 12.65 25.40
C PRO A 282 -23.57 13.63 25.05
N PHE A 283 -22.38 13.11 24.74
CA PHE A 283 -21.20 13.92 24.40
C PHE A 283 -21.06 14.20 22.89
N VAL A 284 -21.91 13.60 22.05
CA VAL A 284 -21.98 13.99 20.63
C VAL A 284 -22.87 15.23 20.55
N SER A 285 -22.29 16.36 20.16
CA SER A 285 -23.01 17.63 20.06
C SER A 285 -24.24 17.46 19.16
N LYS A 286 -25.43 17.50 19.75
CA LYS A 286 -26.66 17.69 18.99
C LYS A 286 -26.53 19.07 18.35
N THR A 287 -26.64 19.14 17.03
CA THR A 287 -26.69 20.43 16.33
C THR A 287 -27.83 21.23 16.94
N ASP A 288 -27.53 22.33 17.65
CA ASP A 288 -28.53 23.18 18.28
C ASP A 288 -29.37 23.83 17.18
N THR A 289 -30.53 23.25 16.90
CA THR A 289 -31.53 23.76 15.95
C THR A 289 -32.05 25.16 16.35
N THR A 290 -31.82 25.59 17.58
CA THR A 290 -32.11 26.94 18.09
C THR A 290 -31.17 28.02 17.53
N SER A 291 -29.94 27.67 17.14
CA SER A 291 -28.99 28.63 16.54
C SER A 291 -29.30 28.94 15.06
N LEU A 292 -29.92 27.98 14.34
CA LEU A 292 -30.40 28.17 12.97
C LEU A 292 -31.66 29.05 12.92
N SER A 293 -32.54 28.97 13.92
CA SER A 293 -33.73 29.84 13.99
C SER A 293 -33.41 31.29 14.35
N GLN A 294 -32.35 31.56 15.11
CA GLN A 294 -31.94 32.94 15.42
C GLN A 294 -31.30 33.66 14.23
N ASN A 295 -30.59 32.94 13.36
CA ASN A 295 -29.95 33.54 12.18
C ASN A 295 -30.93 33.82 11.02
N CYS A 296 -32.09 33.15 10.95
CA CYS A 296 -33.12 33.48 9.96
C CYS A 296 -34.02 34.66 10.36
N LEU A 297 -34.04 35.07 11.63
CA LEU A 297 -34.83 36.22 12.10
C LEU A 297 -34.08 37.56 12.02
N LEU A 298 -32.81 37.56 11.62
CA LEU A 298 -31.95 38.75 11.52
C LEU A 298 -31.77 39.29 10.09
N PHE A 299 -32.34 38.62 9.07
CA PHE A 299 -32.23 39.04 7.66
C PHE A 299 -33.54 39.57 7.05
N ASP A 300 -34.63 39.65 7.81
CA ASP A 300 -35.85 40.35 7.40
C ASP A 300 -36.16 41.50 8.38
N CYS A 301 -35.55 42.66 8.11
CA CYS A 301 -35.99 44.01 8.48
C CYS A 301 -35.19 45.03 7.64
#